data_AF-A0A060YBD0-F1
#
_entry.id   AF-A0A060YBD0-F1
#
_cell.length_a   1.000
_cell.length_b   1.000
_cell.length_c   1.000
_cell.angle_alpha   90.00
_cell.angle_beta   90.00
_cell.angle_gamma   90.00
#
_symmetry.space_group_name_H-M   'P 1'
#
loop_
_entity.id
_entity.type
_entity.pdbx_description
1 polymer ?
#
loop_
_entity_poly.entity_id
_entity_poly.type
_entity_poly.pdbx_seq_one_letter_code
_entity_poly.pdbx_strand_id
1 'polypeptide(L)'
;MASVPVYCLCRLPYDVTRFMIECDICQDWFHGSCVGVEEDKAAEIDLYHCPNCQVTHGPSVMRKRRGGTKQADAAATGGRDTSGQPVKTGTPQFVSELRSRTFPSADEVLLKPSGAQLTVEFLEERSFSVPVMVLRRDGLGMSLPPGNFGVNDVEHYIGNPPCF
;
A
#
# COMPACT_ATOMS: atom_id res chain seq x y z
N MET A 1 -24.74 22.22 -7.75
CA MET A 1 -23.83 21.32 -8.48
C MET A 1 -22.59 21.16 -7.65
N ALA A 2 -22.26 19.96 -7.17
CA ALA A 2 -21.00 19.73 -6.49
C ALA A 2 -19.88 19.76 -7.54
N SER A 3 -18.98 20.73 -7.45
CA SER A 3 -17.79 20.78 -8.31
C SER A 3 -16.86 19.64 -7.94
N VAL A 4 -16.37 18.89 -8.94
CA VAL A 4 -15.36 17.85 -8.74
C VAL A 4 -14.08 18.52 -8.20
N PRO A 5 -13.52 18.06 -7.06
CA PRO A 5 -12.27 18.60 -6.55
C PRO A 5 -11.13 18.45 -7.56
N VAL A 6 -10.30 19.49 -7.68
CA VAL A 6 -9.11 19.49 -8.53
C VAL A 6 -7.87 19.74 -7.69
N TYR A 7 -6.77 19.13 -8.11
CA TYR A 7 -5.51 19.12 -7.37
C TYR A 7 -4.36 19.58 -8.27
N CYS A 8 -3.19 19.70 -7.66
CA CYS A 8 -1.91 19.93 -8.33
C CYS A 8 -1.85 21.30 -9.05
N LEU A 9 -0.70 21.56 -9.66
CA LEU A 9 -0.47 22.70 -10.55
C LEU A 9 -1.31 22.60 -11.83
N CYS A 10 -1.63 21.38 -12.27
CA CYS A 10 -2.38 21.13 -13.51
C CYS A 10 -3.91 21.23 -13.36
N ARG A 11 -4.43 21.41 -12.13
CA ARG A 11 -5.87 21.56 -11.83
C ARG A 11 -6.73 20.46 -12.45
N LEU A 12 -6.25 19.22 -12.34
CA LEU A 12 -6.98 18.04 -12.79
C LEU A 12 -7.61 17.31 -11.58
N PRO A 13 -8.72 16.58 -11.76
CA PRO A 13 -9.23 15.66 -10.77
C PRO A 13 -8.21 14.59 -10.39
N TYR A 14 -8.47 13.92 -9.27
CA TYR A 14 -7.66 12.79 -8.82
C TYR A 14 -7.68 11.63 -9.84
N ASP A 15 -6.51 11.04 -10.06
CA ASP A 15 -6.31 9.87 -10.93
C ASP A 15 -5.50 8.82 -10.15
N VAL A 16 -6.14 7.69 -9.84
CA VAL A 16 -5.55 6.57 -9.06
C VAL A 16 -4.32 5.95 -9.73
N THR A 17 -4.15 6.13 -11.04
CA THR A 17 -3.02 5.56 -11.78
C THR A 17 -1.76 6.39 -11.68
N ARG A 18 -1.86 7.62 -11.14
CA ARG A 18 -0.76 8.58 -11.08
C ARG A 18 -0.30 8.76 -9.65
N PHE A 19 0.99 8.52 -9.42
CA PHE A 19 1.63 8.82 -8.14
C PHE A 19 1.45 10.30 -7.77
N MET A 20 1.00 10.56 -6.54
CA MET A 20 0.86 11.89 -5.96
C MET A 20 1.53 11.98 -4.59
N ILE A 21 1.98 13.18 -4.24
CA ILE A 21 2.58 13.53 -2.96
C ILE A 21 1.90 14.80 -2.39
N GLU A 22 1.61 14.80 -1.09
CA GLU A 22 0.97 15.90 -0.39
C GLU A 22 1.99 16.93 0.09
N CYS A 23 1.69 18.22 -0.03
CA CYS A 23 2.52 19.28 0.52
C CYS A 23 2.15 19.62 1.96
N ASP A 24 3.10 19.54 2.89
CA ASP A 24 2.89 19.81 4.32
C ASP A 24 2.48 21.26 4.64
N ILE A 25 2.76 22.20 3.74
CA ILE A 25 2.43 23.63 3.95
C ILE A 25 1.01 23.96 3.48
N CYS A 26 0.68 23.66 2.23
CA CYS A 26 -0.61 24.06 1.65
C CYS A 26 -1.66 22.96 1.68
N GLN A 27 -1.31 21.73 2.10
CA GLN A 27 -2.20 20.57 2.19
C GLN A 27 -2.87 20.22 0.84
N ASP A 28 -2.24 20.60 -0.28
CA ASP A 28 -2.65 20.23 -1.64
C ASP A 28 -1.80 19.05 -2.14
N TRP A 29 -2.34 18.30 -3.10
CA TRP A 29 -1.74 17.08 -3.64
C TRP A 29 -1.17 17.34 -5.03
N PHE A 30 0.04 16.81 -5.27
CA PHE A 30 0.78 17.07 -6.50
C PHE A 30 1.16 15.76 -7.19
N HIS A 31 0.88 15.65 -8.49
CA HIS A 31 1.41 14.54 -9.28
C HIS A 31 2.93 14.59 -9.27
N GLY A 32 3.60 13.49 -8.95
CA GLY A 32 5.07 13.44 -8.93
C GLY A 32 5.69 13.93 -10.24
N SER A 33 5.10 13.56 -11.38
CA SER A 33 5.53 14.02 -12.70
C SER A 33 5.36 15.52 -12.95
N CYS A 34 4.40 16.20 -12.29
CA CYS A 34 4.23 17.65 -12.40
C CYS A 34 5.25 18.44 -11.58
N VAL A 35 5.86 17.82 -10.57
CA VAL A 35 6.76 18.48 -9.60
C VAL A 35 8.16 17.86 -9.54
N GLY A 36 8.48 16.93 -10.44
CA GLY A 36 9.80 16.31 -10.55
C GLY A 36 10.14 15.34 -9.40
N VAL A 37 9.13 14.73 -8.79
CA VAL A 37 9.31 13.74 -7.72
C VAL A 37 8.95 12.35 -8.26
N GLU A 38 9.94 11.46 -8.28
CA GLU A 38 9.75 10.06 -8.62
C GLU A 38 9.22 9.29 -7.39
N GLU A 39 8.35 8.31 -7.62
CA GLU A 39 7.72 7.51 -6.56
C GLU A 39 8.74 6.81 -5.66
N ASP A 40 9.85 6.37 -6.24
CA ASP A 40 10.91 5.64 -5.55
C ASP A 40 11.75 6.53 -4.61
N LYS A 41 11.83 7.83 -4.91
CA LYS A 41 12.50 8.89 -4.11
C LYS A 41 11.57 9.50 -3.06
N ALA A 42 10.26 9.42 -3.24
CA ALA A 42 9.29 9.97 -2.31
C ALA A 42 9.47 9.41 -0.88
N ALA A 43 9.89 8.15 -0.76
CA ALA A 43 10.18 7.51 0.53
C ALA A 43 11.34 8.19 1.32
N GLU A 44 12.20 8.95 0.65
CA GLU A 44 13.30 9.69 1.28
C GLU A 44 12.89 11.11 1.72
N ILE A 45 11.73 11.61 1.30
CA ILE A 45 11.18 12.90 1.70
C ILE A 45 10.39 12.72 2.99
N ASP A 46 10.74 13.49 4.03
CA ASP A 46 10.04 13.50 5.32
C ASP A 46 8.87 14.49 5.31
N LEU A 47 9.14 15.72 4.85
CA LEU A 47 8.14 16.77 4.65
C LEU A 47 8.29 17.34 3.24
N TYR A 48 7.25 17.19 2.42
CA TYR A 48 7.23 17.70 1.06
C TYR A 48 6.73 19.14 1.00
N HIS A 49 7.50 19.98 0.31
CA HIS A 49 7.14 21.37 0.04
C HIS A 49 6.99 21.51 -1.48
N CYS A 50 5.82 21.91 -1.96
CA CYS A 50 5.58 22.15 -3.38
C CYS A 50 6.38 23.35 -3.89
N PRO A 51 6.60 23.51 -5.21
CA PRO A 51 7.40 24.60 -5.76
C PRO A 51 7.00 26.00 -5.28
N ASN A 52 5.70 26.24 -5.06
CA ASN A 52 5.20 27.52 -4.55
C ASN A 52 5.54 27.74 -3.07
N CYS A 53 5.36 26.71 -2.24
CA CYS A 53 5.63 26.79 -0.81
C CYS A 53 7.14 26.81 -0.51
N GLN A 54 7.96 26.22 -1.38
CA GLN A 54 9.41 26.23 -1.24
C GLN A 54 10.00 27.65 -1.21
N VAL A 55 9.40 28.59 -1.92
CA VAL A 55 9.84 29.99 -1.98
C VAL A 55 9.80 30.66 -0.60
N THR A 56 8.79 30.32 0.21
CA THR A 56 8.53 31.00 1.50
C THR A 56 8.87 30.15 2.72
N HIS A 57 8.82 28.82 2.59
CA HIS A 57 9.02 27.86 3.69
C HIS A 57 10.29 27.02 3.54
N GLY A 58 11.10 27.29 2.50
CA GLY A 58 12.31 26.56 2.19
C GLY A 58 12.07 25.21 1.50
N PRO A 59 13.14 24.50 1.10
CA PRO A 59 13.04 23.23 0.40
C PRO A 59 12.39 22.14 1.26
N SER A 60 12.02 21.03 0.62
CA SER A 60 11.50 19.83 1.30
C SER A 60 12.52 19.27 2.30
N VAL A 61 12.02 18.74 3.41
CA VAL A 61 12.85 18.13 4.45
C VAL A 61 13.05 16.67 4.12
N MET A 62 14.31 16.24 3.99
CA MET A 62 14.66 14.84 3.71
C MET A 62 14.80 14.04 5.00
N ARG A 63 14.43 12.76 4.97
CA ARG A 63 14.58 11.86 6.12
C ARG A 63 16.06 11.75 6.50
N LYS A 64 16.37 12.03 7.77
CA LYS A 64 17.73 11.80 8.31
C LYS A 64 18.00 10.30 8.36
N ARG A 65 18.95 9.82 7.53
CA ARG A 65 19.48 8.46 7.66
C ARG A 65 20.10 8.30 9.05
N ARG A 66 19.47 7.51 9.92
CA ARG A 66 20.05 7.14 11.21
C ARG A 66 21.10 6.04 10.97
N GLY A 67 22.38 6.42 10.94
CA GLY A 67 23.52 5.49 10.94
C GLY A 67 24.62 5.85 9.95
N GLY A 68 25.74 6.35 10.49
CA GLY A 68 26.97 6.60 9.72
C GLY A 68 27.89 7.59 10.39
N THR A 69 28.50 7.22 11.52
CA THR A 69 29.69 7.93 12.03
C THR A 69 30.76 7.86 10.94
N LYS A 70 31.18 9.03 10.45
CA LYS A 70 32.30 9.16 9.53
C LYS A 70 33.59 8.73 10.23
N GLN A 71 34.30 7.75 9.67
CA GLN A 71 35.74 7.91 9.50
C GLN A 71 36.01 7.79 8.01
N ALA A 72 36.58 8.87 7.47
CA ALA A 72 37.12 8.89 6.12
C ALA A 72 38.24 7.87 6.01
N ASP A 73 38.31 7.13 4.91
CA ASP A 73 39.48 7.14 4.01
C ASP A 73 39.34 6.10 2.87
N ALA A 74 39.85 6.49 1.70
CA ALA A 74 40.36 5.67 0.60
C ALA A 74 39.43 4.69 -0.17
N ALA A 75 39.02 5.16 -1.35
CA ALA A 75 39.17 4.54 -2.67
C ALA A 75 38.97 3.02 -2.89
N ALA A 76 38.20 2.75 -3.96
CA ALA A 76 38.30 1.60 -4.87
C ALA A 76 37.75 0.25 -4.39
N THR A 77 36.49 -0.03 -4.73
CA THR A 77 36.05 -1.26 -5.43
C THR A 77 34.56 -1.13 -5.78
N GLY A 78 34.22 -1.39 -7.04
CA GLY A 78 32.87 -1.23 -7.61
C GLY A 78 31.86 -2.29 -7.19
N GLY A 79 31.66 -2.50 -5.90
CA GLY A 79 30.55 -3.28 -5.36
C GLY A 79 29.43 -2.34 -4.91
N ARG A 80 28.26 -2.36 -5.58
CA ARG A 80 27.04 -1.77 -5.01
C ARG A 80 26.60 -2.64 -3.86
N ASP A 81 27.10 -2.35 -2.67
CA ASP A 81 26.59 -2.98 -1.46
C ASP A 81 25.26 -2.31 -1.10
N THR A 82 24.15 -2.97 -1.45
CA THR A 82 22.78 -2.57 -1.08
C THR A 82 22.42 -2.97 0.35
N SER A 83 23.40 -3.38 1.17
CA SER A 83 23.23 -3.87 2.55
C SER A 83 22.73 -2.85 3.57
N GLY A 84 22.59 -1.57 3.18
CA GLY A 84 22.15 -0.49 4.08
C GLY A 84 20.82 0.18 3.74
N GLN A 85 20.18 -0.15 2.60
CA GLN A 85 18.90 0.45 2.25
C GLN A 85 17.73 -0.37 2.80
N PRO A 86 16.69 0.26 3.36
CA PRO A 86 15.50 -0.44 3.81
C PRO A 86 14.81 -1.13 2.63
N VAL A 87 14.45 -2.40 2.81
CA VAL A 87 13.75 -3.19 1.79
C VAL A 87 12.37 -2.61 1.55
N LYS A 88 12.03 -2.36 0.28
CA LYS A 88 10.72 -1.82 -0.11
C LYS A 88 9.64 -2.91 -0.03
N THR A 89 8.49 -2.57 0.54
CA THR A 89 7.31 -3.44 0.63
C THR A 89 6.88 -3.94 -0.75
N GLY A 90 6.55 -5.22 -0.87
CA GLY A 90 6.09 -5.84 -2.12
C GLY A 90 7.21 -6.32 -3.05
N THR A 91 8.48 -5.99 -2.78
CA THR A 91 9.61 -6.55 -3.55
C THR A 91 9.78 -8.05 -3.30
N PRO A 92 10.42 -8.80 -4.23
CA PRO A 92 10.72 -10.22 -4.02
C PRO A 92 11.54 -10.49 -2.74
N GLN A 93 12.47 -9.59 -2.42
CA GLN A 93 13.24 -9.65 -1.18
C GLN A 93 12.32 -9.50 0.04
N PHE A 94 11.44 -8.49 0.05
CA PHE A 94 10.45 -8.31 1.12
C PHE A 94 9.58 -9.57 1.31
N VAL A 95 9.13 -10.19 0.21
CA VAL A 95 8.33 -11.42 0.27
C VAL A 95 9.13 -12.58 0.86
N SER A 96 10.39 -12.73 0.46
CA SER A 96 11.28 -13.76 1.02
C SER A 96 11.48 -13.56 2.53
N GLU A 97 11.76 -12.33 2.95
CA GLU A 97 11.92 -11.98 4.36
C GLU A 97 10.62 -12.21 5.13
N LEU A 98 9.47 -11.76 4.61
CA LEU A 98 8.17 -11.93 5.24
C LEU A 98 7.83 -13.41 5.47
N ARG A 99 8.12 -14.29 4.50
CA ARG A 99 7.90 -15.75 4.63
C ARG A 99 8.76 -16.40 5.71
N SER A 100 9.91 -15.80 6.03
CA SER A 100 10.83 -16.29 7.06
C SER A 100 10.53 -15.77 8.46
N ARG A 101 9.64 -14.77 8.59
CA ARG A 101 9.28 -14.19 9.89
C ARG A 101 8.40 -15.14 10.69
N THR A 102 8.57 -15.10 12.00
CA THR A 102 7.72 -15.79 12.96
C THR A 102 6.63 -14.85 13.47
N PHE A 103 5.40 -15.34 13.50
CA PHE A 103 4.22 -14.61 14.01
C PHE A 103 3.46 -15.50 14.99
N PRO A 104 2.78 -14.93 16.00
CA PRO A 104 1.78 -15.66 16.77
C PRO A 104 0.71 -16.28 15.87
N SER A 105 0.17 -17.43 16.27
CA SER A 105 -0.85 -18.07 15.46
C SER A 105 -2.16 -17.28 15.52
N ALA A 106 -2.81 -17.10 14.37
CA ALA A 106 -4.16 -16.52 14.35
C ALA A 106 -5.17 -17.39 15.12
N ASP A 107 -4.88 -18.68 15.32
CA ASP A 107 -5.74 -19.60 16.08
C ASP A 107 -5.97 -19.15 17.54
N GLU A 108 -5.11 -18.29 18.08
CA GLU A 108 -5.26 -17.71 19.41
C GLU A 108 -6.43 -16.72 19.51
N VAL A 109 -6.86 -16.14 18.39
CA VAL A 109 -7.90 -15.08 18.34
C VAL A 109 -9.10 -15.42 17.44
N LEU A 110 -8.98 -16.42 16.58
CA LEU A 110 -10.03 -16.74 15.61
C LEU A 110 -11.24 -17.43 16.24
N LEU A 111 -12.44 -16.96 15.90
CA LEU A 111 -13.67 -17.73 16.10
C LEU A 111 -13.89 -18.66 14.90
N LYS A 112 -14.22 -19.95 15.16
CA LYS A 112 -14.35 -20.98 14.12
C LYS A 112 -15.73 -21.68 14.12
N PRO A 113 -16.84 -20.95 13.91
CA PRO A 113 -18.16 -21.57 13.78
C PRO A 113 -18.28 -22.36 12.46
N SER A 114 -19.21 -23.31 12.39
CA SER A 114 -19.74 -23.80 11.12
C SER A 114 -20.61 -22.72 10.45
N GLY A 115 -20.89 -22.86 9.15
CA GLY A 115 -21.72 -21.88 8.45
C GLY A 115 -23.13 -21.77 9.06
N ALA A 116 -23.73 -22.88 9.49
CA ALA A 116 -25.03 -22.88 10.15
C ALA A 116 -25.04 -22.21 11.54
N GLN A 117 -23.88 -22.13 12.21
CA GLN A 117 -23.72 -21.45 13.49
C GLN A 117 -23.45 -19.94 13.34
N LEU A 118 -23.06 -19.48 12.15
CA LEU A 118 -22.77 -18.08 11.90
C LEU A 118 -24.08 -17.32 11.63
N THR A 119 -24.83 -17.06 12.69
CA THR A 119 -26.09 -16.30 12.67
C THR A 119 -25.93 -14.91 13.26
N VAL A 120 -26.95 -14.06 13.14
CA VAL A 120 -26.95 -12.73 13.76
C VAL A 120 -26.82 -12.83 15.28
N GLU A 121 -27.55 -13.77 15.89
CA GLU A 121 -27.54 -14.01 17.34
C GLU A 121 -26.14 -14.41 17.82
N PHE A 122 -25.45 -15.30 17.08
CA PHE A 122 -24.06 -15.65 17.37
C PHE A 122 -23.13 -14.42 17.34
N LEU A 123 -23.31 -13.54 16.35
CA LEU A 123 -22.49 -12.33 16.21
C LEU A 123 -22.77 -11.33 17.34
N GLU A 124 -24.02 -11.17 17.75
CA GLU A 124 -24.41 -10.33 18.89
C GLU A 124 -23.82 -10.85 20.20
N GLU A 125 -23.94 -12.15 20.47
CA GLU A 125 -23.35 -12.81 21.65
C GLU A 125 -21.82 -12.65 21.71
N ARG A 126 -21.16 -12.66 20.56
CA ARG A 126 -19.69 -12.55 20.44
C ARG A 126 -19.21 -11.13 20.13
N SER A 127 -20.12 -10.16 20.02
CA SER A 127 -19.88 -8.76 19.65
C SER A 127 -19.13 -8.54 18.33
N PHE A 128 -18.99 -9.59 17.51
CA PHE A 128 -18.23 -9.63 16.26
C PHE A 128 -16.89 -8.85 16.28
N SER A 129 -16.12 -9.01 17.36
CA SER A 129 -14.93 -8.18 17.64
C SER A 129 -13.59 -8.78 17.19
N VAL A 130 -13.60 -10.04 16.74
CA VAL A 130 -12.42 -10.76 16.27
C VAL A 130 -12.71 -11.44 14.92
N PRO A 131 -11.68 -11.78 14.11
CA PRO A 131 -11.91 -12.42 12.83
C PRO A 131 -12.55 -13.81 12.99
N VAL A 132 -13.40 -14.16 12.03
CA VAL A 132 -14.14 -15.44 12.00
C VAL A 132 -13.65 -16.27 10.83
N MET A 133 -13.28 -17.53 11.08
CA MET A 133 -12.85 -18.48 10.05
C MET A 133 -13.82 -19.66 9.97
N VAL A 134 -14.57 -19.74 8.88
CA VAL A 134 -15.46 -20.88 8.61
C VAL A 134 -14.76 -21.86 7.67
N LEU A 135 -14.46 -23.07 8.18
CA LEU A 135 -13.66 -24.07 7.46
C LEU A 135 -14.37 -24.68 6.25
N ARG A 136 -15.70 -24.63 6.22
CA ARG A 136 -16.54 -25.22 5.19
C ARG A 136 -17.63 -24.26 4.76
N ARG A 137 -17.97 -24.29 3.47
CA ARG A 137 -18.98 -23.38 2.91
C ARG A 137 -20.42 -23.72 3.31
N ASP A 138 -20.68 -24.94 3.77
CA ASP A 138 -22.04 -25.39 4.08
C ASP A 138 -22.66 -24.54 5.20
N GLY A 139 -23.93 -24.17 4.99
CA GLY A 139 -24.67 -23.31 5.90
C GLY A 139 -24.40 -21.81 5.74
N LEU A 140 -23.41 -21.38 4.93
CA LEU A 140 -23.13 -19.95 4.72
C LEU A 140 -24.10 -19.25 3.75
N GLY A 141 -24.91 -20.00 3.00
CA GLY A 141 -25.75 -19.41 1.95
C GLY A 141 -24.97 -18.78 0.78
N MET A 142 -23.67 -19.10 0.64
CA MET A 142 -22.81 -18.55 -0.42
C MET A 142 -22.88 -19.35 -1.72
N SER A 143 -23.38 -18.71 -2.78
CA SER A 143 -23.28 -19.20 -4.15
C SER A 143 -21.97 -18.69 -4.79
N LEU A 144 -21.08 -19.61 -5.14
CA LEU A 144 -19.81 -19.32 -5.83
C LEU A 144 -19.73 -20.19 -7.09
N PRO A 145 -18.92 -19.79 -8.09
CA PRO A 145 -18.67 -20.65 -9.22
C PRO A 145 -18.01 -21.99 -8.82
N PRO A 146 -18.02 -22.98 -9.72
CA PRO A 146 -17.34 -24.26 -9.52
C PRO A 146 -15.86 -24.11 -9.15
N GLY A 147 -15.29 -25.10 -8.45
CA GLY A 147 -13.90 -25.06 -7.98
C GLY A 147 -12.83 -25.07 -9.09
N ASN A 148 -13.22 -25.36 -10.33
CA ASN A 148 -12.38 -25.29 -11.51
C ASN A 148 -12.52 -23.98 -12.29
N PHE A 149 -13.28 -23.01 -11.77
CA PHE A 149 -13.43 -21.69 -12.37
C PHE A 149 -12.13 -20.89 -12.26
N GLY A 150 -11.56 -20.50 -13.40
CA GLY A 150 -10.24 -19.88 -13.51
C GLY A 150 -10.26 -18.44 -14.03
N VAL A 151 -9.07 -17.86 -14.19
CA VAL A 151 -8.91 -16.47 -14.66
C VAL A 151 -9.45 -16.25 -16.08
N ASN A 152 -9.41 -17.27 -16.94
CA ASN A 152 -9.97 -17.18 -18.29
C ASN A 152 -11.50 -17.14 -18.28
N ASP A 153 -12.15 -17.82 -17.34
CA ASP A 153 -13.60 -17.72 -17.17
C ASP A 153 -13.96 -16.31 -16.70
N VAL A 154 -13.20 -15.74 -15.75
CA VAL A 154 -13.39 -14.34 -15.32
C VAL A 154 -13.31 -13.39 -16.52
N GLU A 155 -12.28 -13.52 -17.35
CA GLU A 155 -12.14 -12.72 -18.57
C GLU A 155 -13.33 -12.89 -19.52
N HIS A 156 -13.82 -14.11 -19.71
CA HIS A 156 -14.99 -14.38 -20.53
C HIS A 156 -16.26 -13.71 -20.00
N TYR A 157 -16.48 -13.71 -18.68
CA TYR A 157 -17.69 -13.15 -18.05
C TYR A 157 -17.64 -11.63 -17.90
N ILE A 158 -16.47 -11.04 -17.64
CA ILE A 158 -16.31 -9.59 -17.43
C ILE A 158 -15.96 -8.86 -18.73
N GLY A 159 -15.29 -9.55 -19.65
CA GLY A 159 -14.74 -9.00 -20.88
C GLY A 159 -13.33 -8.43 -20.68
N ASN A 160 -12.58 -8.35 -21.79
CA ASN A 160 -11.33 -7.60 -21.82
C ASN A 160 -11.63 -6.10 -21.81
N PRO A 161 -11.07 -5.32 -20.87
CA PRO A 161 -11.05 -3.88 -21.05
C PRO A 161 -10.32 -3.56 -22.36
N PRO A 162 -10.82 -2.61 -23.17
CA PRO A 162 -10.09 -2.17 -24.35
C PRO A 162 -8.70 -1.71 -23.94
N CYS A 163 -7.68 -2.24 -24.60
CA CYS A 163 -6.30 -1.78 -24.42
C CYS A 163 -6.24 -0.29 -24.81
N PHE A 164 -6.02 0.60 -23.85
CA PHE A 164 -5.72 2.01 -24.07
C PHE A 164 -4.22 2.26 -23.92
#